data_AF-A0A0B4HJ52-F1
#
_entry.id   AF-A0A0B4HJ52-F1
#
_cell.length_a   1.000
_cell.length_b   1.000
_cell.length_c   1.000
_cell.angle_alpha   90.00
_cell.angle_beta   90.00
_cell.angle_gamma   90.00
#
_symmetry.space_group_name_H-M   'P 1'
#
loop_
_entity.id
_entity.type
_entity.pdbx_description
1 polymer ?
#
loop_
_entity_poly.entity_id
_entity_poly.type
_entity_poly.pdbx_seq_one_letter_code
_entity_poly.pdbx_strand_id
1 'polypeptide(L)'
;MWMQGDDVAWEESDRIEREWRESLLTTSTMLAIGNFVAKHRQGVPQEIGPLKAGAFNALFRLTYLDGGSAVIRFAKPGRTMFPEEKIRSESATIRYIQDHKYTARQLFQKLARERKLVSDRYDKGPFKFWCDDIRPSNILLDANLQIVAVIDWEFSYAAPSEFTFAPPWWLLIEQPEYWEKGRLEDWIQQYERRLATFLKAMVDCEDASIAAGQLLEEQRLSGKMRESWAGGDFWTVYAARRNFAFDGVFWEKLDPRFFGTGKGGSGPGDAWMERLELLDGQARAAMEAFVDRKVAESETRELAWEPDEVF
;
A
#
# COMPACT_ATOMS: atom_id res chain seq x y z
N MET A 1 -41.93 -3.82 -14.87
CA MET A 1 -42.81 -3.05 -13.97
C MET A 1 -41.89 -2.16 -13.15
N TRP A 2 -41.84 -0.86 -13.46
CA TRP A 2 -41.05 0.09 -12.68
C TRP A 2 -41.75 0.29 -11.35
N MET A 3 -41.06 0.02 -10.25
CA MET A 3 -41.57 0.34 -8.92
C MET A 3 -41.57 1.87 -8.83
N GLN A 4 -42.75 2.48 -8.73
CA GLN A 4 -42.83 3.92 -8.47
C GLN A 4 -42.17 4.19 -7.13
N GLY A 5 -41.28 5.20 -7.09
CA GLY A 5 -40.72 5.69 -5.84
C GLY A 5 -41.84 6.17 -4.92
N ASP A 6 -41.64 6.01 -3.63
CA ASP A 6 -42.53 6.59 -2.63
C ASP A 6 -42.16 8.07 -2.47
N ASP A 7 -42.84 8.92 -3.25
CA ASP A 7 -42.60 10.36 -3.27
C ASP A 7 -42.81 10.98 -1.87
N VAL A 8 -43.72 10.42 -1.05
CA VAL A 8 -43.98 10.88 0.31
C VAL A 8 -42.79 10.56 1.22
N ALA A 9 -42.25 9.34 1.13
CA ALA A 9 -41.05 8.97 1.86
C ALA A 9 -39.81 9.77 1.41
N TRP A 10 -39.76 10.15 0.14
CA TRP A 10 -38.69 10.99 -0.41
C TRP A 10 -38.76 12.43 0.10
N GLU A 11 -39.94 13.06 0.05
CA GLU A 11 -40.17 14.40 0.60
C GLU A 11 -39.89 14.49 2.10
N GLU A 12 -40.29 13.46 2.86
CA GLU A 12 -40.02 13.38 4.30
C GLU A 12 -38.51 13.25 4.57
N SER A 13 -37.80 12.48 3.75
CA SER A 13 -36.34 12.33 3.81
C SER A 13 -35.63 13.66 3.53
N ASP A 14 -36.11 14.43 2.55
CA ASP A 14 -35.63 15.78 2.22
C ASP A 14 -35.87 16.78 3.37
N ARG A 15 -37.04 16.69 4.00
CA ARG A 15 -37.40 17.52 5.16
C ARG A 15 -36.47 17.23 6.35
N ILE A 16 -36.29 15.96 6.69
CA ILE A 16 -35.41 15.51 7.78
C ILE A 16 -33.98 16.00 7.55
N GLU A 17 -33.43 15.84 6.34
CA GLU A 17 -32.08 16.31 6.03
C GLU A 17 -31.96 17.83 6.23
N ARG A 18 -32.93 18.59 5.73
CA ARG A 18 -32.91 20.06 5.76
C ARG A 18 -32.97 20.60 7.18
N GLU A 19 -33.94 20.14 7.97
CA GLU A 19 -34.12 20.55 9.37
C GLU A 19 -32.88 20.19 10.19
N TRP A 20 -32.33 18.99 9.97
CA TRP A 20 -31.09 18.59 10.61
C TRP A 20 -29.91 19.49 10.22
N ARG A 21 -29.73 19.82 8.95
CA ARG A 21 -28.64 20.73 8.51
C ARG A 21 -28.78 22.12 9.10
N GLU A 22 -29.99 22.65 9.18
CA GLU A 22 -30.26 23.95 9.80
C GLU A 22 -29.95 23.91 11.30
N SER A 23 -30.29 22.81 11.98
CA SER A 23 -29.98 22.65 13.41
C SER A 23 -28.47 22.68 13.73
N LEU A 24 -27.63 22.21 12.80
CA LEU A 24 -26.17 22.25 12.91
C LEU A 24 -25.60 23.68 12.85
N LEU A 25 -26.30 24.62 12.23
CA LEU A 25 -25.85 26.01 12.05
C LEU A 25 -26.27 26.92 13.20
N THR A 26 -27.01 26.41 14.18
CA THR A 26 -27.33 27.17 15.38
C THR A 26 -26.07 27.42 16.22
N THR A 27 -25.94 28.62 16.80
CA THR A 27 -24.76 29.01 17.58
C THR A 27 -24.45 28.02 18.70
N SER A 28 -25.48 27.55 19.41
CA SER A 28 -25.31 26.56 20.49
C SER A 28 -24.75 25.24 20.00
N THR A 29 -25.26 24.71 18.88
CA THR A 29 -24.76 23.46 18.28
C THR A 29 -23.36 23.61 17.74
N MET A 30 -23.05 24.71 17.04
CA MET A 30 -21.70 24.96 16.53
C MET A 30 -20.67 25.08 17.67
N LEU A 31 -21.03 25.74 18.78
CA LEU A 31 -20.18 25.79 19.98
C LEU A 31 -20.00 24.41 20.62
N ALA A 32 -21.06 23.60 20.71
CA ALA A 32 -20.98 22.25 21.23
C ALA A 32 -20.08 21.34 20.38
N ILE A 33 -20.19 21.45 19.05
CA ILE A 33 -19.31 20.77 18.10
C ILE A 33 -17.86 21.23 18.28
N GLY A 34 -17.63 22.54 18.35
CA GLY A 34 -16.31 23.12 18.62
C GLY A 34 -15.66 22.54 19.87
N ASN A 35 -16.39 22.56 20.99
CA ASN A 35 -15.93 22.02 22.27
C ASN A 35 -15.67 20.51 22.21
N PHE A 36 -16.52 19.76 21.52
CA PHE A 36 -16.35 18.32 21.34
C PHE A 36 -15.07 17.99 20.58
N VAL A 37 -14.81 18.67 19.46
CA VAL A 37 -13.60 18.45 18.65
C VAL A 37 -12.36 18.90 19.41
N ALA A 38 -12.41 20.05 20.10
CA ALA A 38 -11.33 20.55 20.94
C ALA A 38 -10.93 19.56 22.04
N LYS A 39 -11.91 18.89 22.66
CA LYS A 39 -11.67 17.84 23.66
C LYS A 39 -10.87 16.66 23.12
N HIS A 40 -11.06 16.28 21.84
CA HIS A 40 -10.45 15.08 21.27
C HIS A 40 -9.13 15.35 20.53
N ARG A 41 -9.03 16.44 19.76
CA ARG A 41 -7.81 16.76 19.00
C ARG A 41 -6.73 17.43 19.86
N GLN A 42 -7.09 17.99 21.02
CA GLN A 42 -6.19 18.78 21.90
C GLN A 42 -5.66 20.04 21.18
N GLY A 43 -5.14 21.02 21.93
CA GLY A 43 -4.73 22.33 21.38
C GLY A 43 -5.86 23.39 21.38
N VAL A 44 -5.55 24.61 20.92
CA VAL A 44 -6.48 25.76 20.98
C VAL A 44 -7.17 25.95 19.62
N PRO A 45 -8.49 25.69 19.52
CA PRO A 45 -9.25 25.93 18.29
C PRO A 45 -9.31 27.44 18.01
N GLN A 46 -9.12 27.80 16.75
CA GLN A 46 -9.14 29.18 16.25
C GLN A 46 -10.47 29.52 15.60
N GLU A 47 -10.93 28.69 14.65
CA GLU A 47 -12.14 28.96 13.88
C GLU A 47 -12.84 27.65 13.49
N ILE A 48 -14.18 27.67 13.48
CA ILE A 48 -15.00 26.64 12.83
C ILE A 48 -15.42 27.17 11.45
N GLY A 49 -14.97 26.50 10.40
CA GLY A 49 -15.29 26.83 9.03
C GLY A 49 -16.76 26.54 8.66
N PRO A 50 -17.19 26.90 7.45
CA PRO A 50 -18.58 26.71 7.02
C PRO A 50 -18.94 25.22 6.89
N LEU A 51 -20.23 24.91 7.06
CA LEU A 51 -20.77 23.56 6.83
C LEU A 51 -20.62 23.18 5.35
N LYS A 52 -19.77 22.19 5.06
CA LYS A 52 -19.69 21.58 3.73
C LYS A 52 -20.52 20.31 3.68
N ALA A 53 -21.25 20.07 2.60
CA ALA A 53 -22.14 18.92 2.49
C ALA A 53 -22.06 18.28 1.10
N GLY A 54 -21.91 16.96 1.05
CA GLY A 54 -22.03 16.13 -0.17
C GLY A 54 -23.28 15.24 -0.12
N ALA A 55 -23.39 14.23 -0.98
CA ALA A 55 -24.59 13.39 -1.08
C ALA A 55 -25.01 12.74 0.25
N PHE A 56 -24.06 12.16 1.00
CA PHE A 56 -24.37 11.37 2.21
C PHE A 56 -23.81 11.96 3.51
N ASN A 57 -23.00 13.01 3.44
CA ASN A 57 -22.27 13.52 4.61
C ASN A 57 -22.26 15.04 4.65
N ALA A 58 -22.22 15.59 5.87
CA ALA A 58 -21.93 16.99 6.12
C ALA A 58 -20.75 17.10 7.10
N LEU A 59 -19.93 18.13 6.98
CA LEU A 59 -18.73 18.28 7.79
C LEU A 59 -18.43 19.74 8.13
N PHE A 60 -17.80 19.92 9.29
CA PHE A 60 -17.12 21.16 9.68
C PHE A 60 -15.62 20.90 9.72
N ARG A 61 -14.84 21.88 9.26
CA ARG A 61 -13.38 21.93 9.44
C ARG A 61 -13.09 22.97 10.51
N LEU A 62 -12.29 22.61 11.50
CA LEU A 62 -11.82 23.49 12.55
C LEU A 62 -10.32 23.74 12.35
N THR A 63 -9.89 25.00 12.40
CA THR A 63 -8.47 25.39 12.37
C THR A 63 -7.99 25.72 13.77
N TYR A 64 -6.70 25.57 14.03
CA TYR A 64 -6.10 25.73 15.36
C TYR A 64 -4.88 26.65 15.29
N LEU A 65 -4.55 27.29 16.42
CA LEU A 65 -3.46 28.27 16.50
C LEU A 65 -2.07 27.67 16.23
N ASP A 66 -1.92 26.35 16.35
CA ASP A 66 -0.71 25.61 16.03
C ASP A 66 -0.50 25.40 14.51
N GLY A 67 -1.44 25.87 13.68
CA GLY A 67 -1.44 25.71 12.23
C GLY A 67 -2.08 24.41 11.72
N GLY A 68 -2.53 23.52 12.61
CA GLY A 68 -3.19 22.27 12.21
C GLY A 68 -4.72 22.41 12.10
N SER A 69 -5.38 21.40 11.51
CA SER A 69 -6.84 21.35 11.35
C SER A 69 -7.46 20.04 11.87
N ALA A 70 -8.75 20.09 12.20
CA ALA A 70 -9.54 18.90 12.54
C ALA A 70 -10.87 18.93 11.78
N VAL A 71 -11.30 17.78 11.26
CA VAL A 71 -12.59 17.66 10.57
C VAL A 71 -13.51 16.78 11.38
N ILE A 72 -14.72 17.29 11.65
CA ILE A 72 -15.82 16.47 12.16
C ILE A 72 -16.81 16.24 11.03
N ARG A 73 -17.15 14.97 10.81
CA ARG A 73 -18.00 14.51 9.72
C ARG A 73 -19.21 13.79 10.29
N PHE A 74 -20.37 14.11 9.76
CA PHE A 74 -21.66 13.54 10.14
C PHE A 74 -22.29 12.82 8.95
N ALA A 75 -22.84 11.65 9.18
CA ALA A 75 -23.77 11.03 8.24
C ALA A 75 -25.08 11.82 8.23
N LYS A 76 -25.63 12.10 7.04
CA LYS A 76 -26.87 12.86 6.90
C LYS A 76 -28.10 11.99 7.23
N PRO A 77 -28.90 12.34 8.25
CA PRO A 77 -30.23 11.76 8.46
C PRO A 77 -31.13 12.03 7.24
N GLY A 78 -32.08 11.14 6.95
CA GLY A 78 -32.92 11.22 5.75
C GLY A 78 -32.21 10.85 4.44
N ARG A 79 -30.86 10.87 4.37
CA ARG A 79 -30.09 10.39 3.20
C ARG A 79 -29.34 9.09 3.46
N THR A 80 -29.14 8.74 4.72
CA THR A 80 -28.45 7.52 5.15
C THR A 80 -29.43 6.64 5.90
N MET A 81 -29.66 5.43 5.41
CA MET A 81 -30.60 4.47 6.02
C MET A 81 -30.11 3.95 7.38
N PHE A 82 -28.80 3.72 7.52
CA PHE A 82 -28.16 3.26 8.76
C PHE A 82 -26.95 4.13 9.14
N PRO A 83 -27.17 5.34 9.70
CA PRO A 83 -26.11 6.29 10.00
C PRO A 83 -25.02 5.75 10.93
N GLU A 84 -25.41 5.04 11.99
CA GLU A 84 -24.50 4.48 13.00
C GLU A 84 -23.64 3.36 12.42
N GLU A 85 -24.22 2.46 11.63
CA GLU A 85 -23.51 1.38 10.96
C GLU A 85 -22.53 1.92 9.93
N LYS A 86 -22.95 2.92 9.14
CA LYS A 86 -22.09 3.64 8.21
C LYS A 86 -20.89 4.25 8.93
N ILE A 87 -21.11 4.99 10.02
CA ILE A 87 -20.04 5.64 10.80
C ILE A 87 -19.08 4.59 11.39
N ARG A 88 -19.62 3.49 11.95
CA ARG A 88 -18.81 2.39 12.48
C ARG A 88 -17.97 1.74 11.39
N SER A 89 -18.56 1.47 10.22
CA SER A 89 -17.87 0.86 9.08
C SER A 89 -16.76 1.77 8.53
N GLU A 90 -17.04 3.06 8.31
CA GLU A 90 -16.03 4.02 7.84
C GLU A 90 -14.89 4.18 8.86
N SER A 91 -15.22 4.30 10.14
CA SER A 91 -14.22 4.44 11.21
C SER A 91 -13.36 3.17 11.37
N ALA A 92 -13.98 1.98 11.25
CA ALA A 92 -13.25 0.71 11.26
C ALA A 92 -12.33 0.58 10.04
N THR A 93 -12.79 1.00 8.86
CA THR A 93 -11.99 0.98 7.63
C THR A 93 -10.80 1.94 7.71
N ILE A 94 -11.00 3.15 8.20
CA ILE A 94 -9.92 4.14 8.38
C ILE A 94 -8.89 3.60 9.37
N ARG A 95 -9.32 3.06 10.51
CA ARG A 95 -8.42 2.42 11.49
C ARG A 95 -7.69 1.23 10.90
N TYR A 96 -8.38 0.36 10.17
CA TYR A 96 -7.75 -0.75 9.49
C TYR A 96 -6.68 -0.28 8.49
N ILE A 97 -6.99 0.71 7.64
CA ILE A 97 -6.01 1.25 6.68
C ILE A 97 -4.84 1.87 7.42
N GLN A 98 -5.10 2.72 8.41
CA GLN A 98 -4.07 3.34 9.22
C GLN A 98 -3.21 2.26 9.88
N ASP A 99 -3.78 1.44 10.74
CA ASP A 99 -3.00 0.57 11.59
C ASP A 99 -2.38 -0.60 10.82
N HIS A 100 -3.07 -1.21 9.86
CA HIS A 100 -2.54 -2.34 9.10
C HIS A 100 -1.48 -1.90 8.08
N LYS A 101 -1.78 -0.90 7.24
CA LYS A 101 -0.86 -0.47 6.18
C LYS A 101 0.32 0.33 6.71
N TYR A 102 0.09 1.17 7.71
CA TYR A 102 1.16 1.96 8.33
C TYR A 102 2.10 1.06 9.13
N THR A 103 1.58 0.15 9.94
CA THR A 103 2.41 -0.77 10.76
C THR A 103 3.32 -1.61 9.87
N ALA A 104 2.81 -2.20 8.79
CA ALA A 104 3.63 -2.96 7.84
C ALA A 104 4.81 -2.12 7.28
N ARG A 105 4.53 -0.89 6.85
CA ARG A 105 5.56 0.02 6.30
C ARG A 105 6.56 0.45 7.36
N GLN A 106 6.12 0.76 8.58
CA GLN A 106 7.04 1.14 9.66
C GLN A 106 7.92 -0.02 10.10
N LEU A 107 7.38 -1.22 10.20
CA LEU A 107 8.16 -2.41 10.54
C LEU A 107 9.15 -2.76 9.44
N PHE A 108 8.76 -2.66 8.18
CA PHE A 108 9.69 -2.82 7.07
C PHE A 108 10.81 -1.76 7.10
N GLN A 109 10.48 -0.50 7.38
CA GLN A 109 11.48 0.56 7.56
C GLN A 109 12.39 0.31 8.77
N LYS A 110 11.85 -0.19 9.88
CA LYS A 110 12.63 -0.57 11.06
C LYS A 110 13.61 -1.68 10.71
N LEU A 111 13.17 -2.74 10.04
CA LEU A 111 14.03 -3.82 9.56
C LEU A 111 15.11 -3.31 8.60
N ALA A 112 14.78 -2.35 7.73
CA ALA A 112 15.76 -1.72 6.84
C ALA A 112 16.84 -0.96 7.64
N ARG A 113 16.43 -0.12 8.61
CA ARG A 113 17.36 0.64 9.47
C ARG A 113 18.24 -0.28 10.31
N GLU A 114 17.69 -1.38 10.80
CA GLU A 114 18.39 -2.40 11.57
C GLU A 114 19.23 -3.36 10.70
N ARG A 115 19.22 -3.18 9.36
CA ARG A 115 19.95 -4.03 8.39
C ARG A 115 19.60 -5.52 8.51
N LYS A 116 18.30 -5.81 8.69
CA LYS A 116 17.76 -7.17 8.84
C LYS A 116 17.03 -7.69 7.62
N LEU A 117 16.78 -6.85 6.61
CA LEU A 117 15.99 -7.21 5.43
C LEU A 117 16.69 -8.23 4.52
N VAL A 118 17.98 -8.03 4.27
CA VAL A 118 18.87 -8.87 3.45
C VAL A 118 20.27 -8.86 4.07
N SER A 119 21.17 -9.72 3.59
CA SER A 119 22.57 -9.74 4.04
C SER A 119 23.28 -8.41 3.79
N ASP A 120 24.08 -7.96 4.77
CA ASP A 120 24.90 -6.74 4.72
C ASP A 120 26.14 -6.85 3.81
N ARG A 121 26.37 -8.02 3.20
CA ARG A 121 27.56 -8.33 2.40
C ARG A 121 27.81 -7.33 1.27
N TYR A 122 26.76 -6.75 0.72
CA TYR A 122 26.80 -5.89 -0.45
C TYR A 122 26.32 -4.45 -0.18
N ASP A 123 26.18 -4.06 1.10
CA ASP A 123 25.79 -2.70 1.52
C ASP A 123 26.68 -1.59 0.92
N LYS A 124 27.94 -1.92 0.64
CA LYS A 124 28.95 -1.00 0.07
C LYS A 124 29.10 -1.17 -1.44
N GLY A 125 28.17 -1.87 -2.08
CA GLY A 125 28.20 -2.25 -3.48
C GLY A 125 28.74 -3.66 -3.73
N PRO A 126 28.86 -4.05 -5.01
CA PRO A 126 28.74 -3.19 -6.18
C PRO A 126 27.28 -2.81 -6.51
N PHE A 127 27.09 -1.59 -7.02
CA PHE A 127 25.83 -1.18 -7.64
C PHE A 127 25.84 -1.53 -9.13
N LYS A 128 24.72 -2.01 -9.64
CA LYS A 128 24.56 -2.47 -11.02
C LYS A 128 23.45 -1.71 -11.71
N PHE A 129 23.58 -1.55 -13.03
CA PHE A 129 22.47 -1.06 -13.85
C PHE A 129 21.31 -2.06 -13.78
N TRP A 130 20.13 -1.55 -13.50
CA TRP A 130 18.93 -2.33 -13.27
C TRP A 130 17.72 -1.63 -13.91
N CYS A 131 16.75 -2.40 -14.39
CA CYS A 131 15.49 -1.90 -14.90
C CYS A 131 14.34 -2.70 -14.29
N ASP A 132 13.39 -2.00 -13.66
CA ASP A 132 12.27 -2.63 -12.96
C ASP A 132 11.21 -3.25 -13.87
N ASP A 133 11.27 -2.91 -15.17
CA ASP A 133 10.36 -3.41 -16.20
C ASP A 133 11.07 -4.28 -17.26
N ILE A 134 12.22 -4.87 -16.93
CA ILE A 134 12.73 -5.98 -17.75
C ILE A 134 11.75 -7.15 -17.66
N ARG A 135 11.07 -7.45 -18.77
CA ARG A 135 10.09 -8.52 -18.94
C ARG A 135 9.92 -8.90 -20.42
N PRO A 136 9.28 -10.05 -20.75
CA PRO A 136 9.19 -10.52 -22.13
C PRO A 136 8.53 -9.55 -23.13
N SER A 137 7.59 -8.71 -22.70
CA SER A 137 6.96 -7.71 -23.58
C SER A 137 7.95 -6.67 -24.13
N ASN A 138 9.09 -6.50 -23.46
CA ASN A 138 10.10 -5.49 -23.77
C ASN A 138 11.31 -6.11 -24.48
N ILE A 139 11.21 -7.37 -24.93
CA ILE A 139 12.24 -8.08 -25.68
C ILE A 139 11.71 -8.38 -27.08
N LEU A 140 12.34 -7.78 -28.09
CA LEU A 140 11.99 -7.98 -29.49
C LEU A 140 12.74 -9.18 -30.07
N LEU A 141 12.01 -9.99 -30.82
CA LEU A 141 12.52 -11.18 -31.50
C LEU A 141 12.40 -11.03 -33.02
N ASP A 142 13.34 -11.57 -33.78
CA ASP A 142 13.20 -11.74 -35.23
C ASP A 142 12.40 -13.00 -35.59
N ALA A 143 12.25 -13.25 -36.91
CA ALA A 143 11.56 -14.43 -37.43
C ALA A 143 12.22 -15.78 -37.04
N ASN A 144 13.47 -15.76 -36.57
CA ASN A 144 14.22 -16.92 -36.11
C ASN A 144 14.27 -17.02 -34.57
N LEU A 145 13.42 -16.26 -33.87
CA LEU A 145 13.37 -16.17 -32.41
C LEU A 145 14.68 -15.70 -31.77
N GLN A 146 15.50 -14.94 -32.51
CA GLN A 146 16.71 -14.31 -31.97
C GLN A 146 16.37 -12.95 -31.37
N ILE A 147 16.96 -12.65 -30.22
CA ILE A 147 16.80 -11.34 -29.57
C ILE A 147 17.46 -10.29 -30.44
N VAL A 148 16.68 -9.31 -30.93
CA VAL A 148 17.17 -8.20 -31.75
C VAL A 148 17.28 -6.90 -30.98
N ALA A 149 16.43 -6.70 -29.97
CA ALA A 149 16.48 -5.50 -29.13
C ALA A 149 15.81 -5.76 -27.77
N VAL A 150 16.28 -5.04 -26.76
CA VAL A 150 15.58 -4.84 -25.50
C VAL A 150 15.19 -3.37 -25.46
N ILE A 151 13.91 -3.09 -25.28
CA ILE A 151 13.33 -1.75 -25.30
C ILE A 151 12.83 -1.36 -23.90
N ASP A 152 12.23 -0.18 -23.80
CA ASP A 152 11.54 0.28 -22.60
C ASP A 152 12.43 0.42 -21.36
N TRP A 153 13.43 1.31 -21.47
CA TRP A 153 14.44 1.55 -20.45
C TRP A 153 14.09 2.70 -19.48
N GLU A 154 12.88 3.25 -19.54
CA GLU A 154 12.52 4.47 -18.80
C GLU A 154 12.59 4.34 -17.28
N PHE A 155 12.46 3.11 -16.75
CA PHE A 155 12.57 2.79 -15.32
C PHE A 155 13.93 2.20 -14.92
N SER A 156 15.00 2.63 -15.60
CA SER A 156 16.36 2.14 -15.32
C SER A 156 17.14 3.01 -14.33
N TYR A 157 17.87 2.39 -13.42
CA TYR A 157 18.68 3.06 -12.40
C TYR A 157 19.85 2.19 -11.91
N ALA A 158 20.75 2.76 -11.12
CA ALA A 158 21.79 1.99 -10.42
C ALA A 158 21.21 1.41 -9.12
N ALA A 159 21.12 0.07 -9.04
CA ALA A 159 20.54 -0.66 -7.91
C ALA A 159 21.60 -1.52 -7.18
N PRO A 160 21.35 -1.91 -5.92
CA PRO A 160 22.15 -2.93 -5.25
C PRO A 160 22.20 -4.23 -6.05
N SER A 161 23.33 -4.92 -6.02
CA SER A 161 23.52 -6.20 -6.72
C SER A 161 22.49 -7.26 -6.34
N GLU A 162 21.95 -7.17 -5.12
CA GLU A 162 20.99 -8.06 -4.51
C GLU A 162 19.67 -8.12 -5.29
N PHE A 163 19.35 -7.07 -6.04
CA PHE A 163 18.17 -7.07 -6.90
C PHE A 163 18.29 -8.11 -8.02
N THR A 164 19.52 -8.36 -8.50
CA THR A 164 19.82 -9.41 -9.48
C THR A 164 19.72 -10.81 -8.90
N PHE A 165 19.72 -10.95 -7.57
CA PHE A 165 19.56 -12.24 -6.91
C PHE A 165 18.09 -12.60 -6.73
N ALA A 166 17.15 -11.67 -6.87
CA ALA A 166 15.74 -12.03 -6.94
C ALA A 166 15.44 -12.59 -8.34
N PRO A 167 14.99 -13.86 -8.47
CA PRO A 167 14.61 -14.38 -9.78
C PRO A 167 13.46 -13.54 -10.39
N PRO A 168 13.34 -13.50 -11.72
CA PRO A 168 12.35 -12.67 -12.38
C PRO A 168 10.93 -13.10 -12.00
N TRP A 169 10.08 -12.17 -11.56
CA TRP A 169 8.68 -12.48 -11.23
C TRP A 169 7.87 -12.89 -12.48
N TRP A 170 8.27 -12.42 -13.66
CA TRP A 170 7.54 -12.61 -14.92
C TRP A 170 7.66 -14.02 -15.51
N LEU A 171 8.23 -15.01 -14.80
CA LEU A 171 8.21 -16.42 -15.23
C LEU A 171 6.79 -16.97 -15.44
N LEU A 172 5.79 -16.35 -14.81
CA LEU A 172 4.37 -16.64 -15.02
C LEU A 172 3.64 -15.57 -15.85
N ILE A 173 4.35 -14.56 -16.36
CA ILE A 173 3.85 -13.38 -17.10
C ILE A 173 2.96 -12.45 -16.27
N GLU A 174 2.11 -13.01 -15.42
CA GLU A 174 1.20 -12.31 -14.51
C GLU A 174 1.77 -12.23 -13.09
N GLN A 175 1.58 -11.08 -12.47
CA GLN A 175 2.10 -10.77 -11.13
C GLN A 175 1.27 -11.48 -10.04
N PRO A 176 1.88 -11.84 -8.90
CA PRO A 176 1.19 -12.52 -7.80
C PRO A 176 -0.04 -11.76 -7.29
N GLU A 177 -0.03 -10.43 -7.27
CA GLU A 177 -1.17 -9.62 -6.80
C GLU A 177 -2.39 -9.62 -7.72
N TYR A 178 -2.24 -10.01 -8.98
CA TYR A 178 -3.34 -10.10 -9.95
C TYR A 178 -3.96 -11.48 -10.02
N TRP A 179 -3.36 -12.48 -9.36
CA TRP A 179 -3.96 -13.79 -9.20
C TRP A 179 -5.16 -13.69 -8.24
N GLU A 180 -6.23 -14.44 -8.51
CA GLU A 180 -7.46 -14.37 -7.71
C GLU A 180 -7.19 -14.51 -6.19
N LYS A 181 -7.98 -13.82 -5.36
CA LYS A 181 -7.75 -13.77 -3.90
C LYS A 181 -7.66 -15.17 -3.29
N GLY A 182 -6.58 -15.42 -2.52
CA GLY A 182 -6.27 -16.72 -1.91
C GLY A 182 -5.37 -17.62 -2.75
N ARG A 183 -4.86 -17.14 -3.90
CA ARG A 183 -3.98 -17.89 -4.81
C ARG A 183 -2.50 -17.51 -4.74
N LEU A 184 -2.02 -16.80 -3.72
CA LEU A 184 -0.57 -16.54 -3.62
C LEU A 184 0.19 -17.87 -3.53
N GLU A 185 -0.32 -18.83 -2.76
CA GLU A 185 0.22 -20.19 -2.68
C GLU A 185 0.17 -20.93 -4.03
N ASP A 186 -0.90 -20.76 -4.80
CA ASP A 186 -1.01 -21.35 -6.15
C ASP A 186 0.00 -20.71 -7.11
N TRP A 187 0.16 -19.38 -7.05
CA TRP A 187 1.17 -18.65 -7.81
C TRP A 187 2.56 -19.17 -7.47
N ILE A 188 2.86 -19.30 -6.18
CA ILE A 188 4.13 -19.85 -5.67
C ILE A 188 4.37 -21.24 -6.22
N GLN A 189 3.38 -22.14 -6.14
CA GLN A 189 3.52 -23.51 -6.63
C GLN A 189 3.82 -23.56 -8.14
N GLN A 190 3.14 -22.74 -8.94
CA GLN A 190 3.42 -22.68 -10.38
C GLN A 190 4.76 -22.00 -10.67
N TYR A 191 5.09 -20.96 -9.91
CA TYR A 191 6.32 -20.20 -10.04
C TYR A 191 7.53 -21.10 -9.77
N GLU A 192 7.50 -21.91 -8.71
CA GLU A 192 8.57 -22.85 -8.36
C GLU A 192 8.88 -23.83 -9.49
N ARG A 193 7.84 -24.33 -10.17
CA ARG A 193 8.02 -25.23 -11.32
C ARG A 193 8.72 -24.53 -12.48
N ARG A 194 8.36 -23.27 -12.76
CA ARG A 194 9.00 -22.47 -13.83
C ARG A 194 10.38 -21.99 -13.44
N LEU A 195 10.59 -21.65 -12.18
CA LEU A 195 11.88 -21.28 -11.62
C LEU A 195 12.89 -22.43 -11.77
N ALA A 196 12.48 -23.68 -11.52
CA ALA A 196 13.34 -24.84 -11.74
C ALA A 196 13.81 -24.95 -13.21
N THR A 197 12.90 -24.76 -14.17
CA THR A 197 13.25 -24.75 -15.61
C THR A 197 14.17 -23.58 -15.96
N PHE A 198 13.85 -22.38 -15.46
CA PHE A 198 14.63 -21.17 -15.71
C PHE A 198 16.05 -21.29 -15.15
N LEU A 199 16.19 -21.74 -13.91
CA LEU A 199 17.50 -21.93 -13.27
C LEU A 199 18.34 -22.99 -13.99
N LYS A 200 17.72 -24.04 -14.53
CA LYS A 200 18.44 -25.01 -15.36
C LYS A 200 19.02 -24.34 -16.61
N ALA A 201 18.20 -23.60 -17.35
CA ALA A 201 18.64 -22.87 -18.54
C ALA A 201 19.71 -21.81 -18.20
N MET A 202 19.58 -21.11 -17.07
CA MET A 202 20.59 -20.17 -16.61
C MET A 202 21.93 -20.86 -16.35
N VAL A 203 21.93 -22.00 -15.65
CA VAL A 203 23.18 -22.75 -15.38
C VAL A 203 23.85 -23.15 -16.69
N ASP A 204 23.09 -23.71 -17.65
CA ASP A 204 23.64 -24.11 -18.95
C ASP A 204 24.27 -22.91 -19.70
N CYS A 205 23.61 -21.75 -19.70
CA CYS A 205 24.13 -20.52 -20.30
C CYS A 205 25.37 -19.97 -19.57
N GLU A 206 25.32 -19.91 -18.24
CA GLU A 206 26.42 -19.44 -17.41
C GLU A 206 27.66 -20.34 -17.58
N ASP A 207 27.49 -21.66 -17.59
CA ASP A 207 28.57 -22.63 -17.81
C ASP A 207 29.25 -22.44 -19.17
N ALA A 208 28.45 -22.25 -20.23
CA ALA A 208 28.98 -21.97 -21.56
C ALA A 208 29.75 -20.63 -21.61
N SER A 209 29.22 -19.58 -21.00
CA SER A 209 29.90 -18.27 -20.94
C SER A 209 31.17 -18.31 -20.10
N ILE A 210 31.20 -19.08 -19.01
CA ILE A 210 32.39 -19.28 -18.18
C ILE A 210 33.45 -20.07 -18.94
N ALA A 211 33.07 -21.14 -19.63
CA ALA A 211 33.97 -21.91 -20.49
C ALA A 211 34.56 -21.05 -21.63
N ALA A 212 33.78 -20.08 -22.14
CA ALA A 212 34.22 -19.11 -23.14
C ALA A 212 35.04 -17.93 -22.57
N GLY A 213 35.23 -17.84 -21.25
CA GLY A 213 35.94 -16.74 -20.59
C GLY A 213 35.20 -15.40 -20.61
N GLN A 214 33.89 -15.41 -20.87
CA GLN A 214 33.03 -14.21 -20.95
C GLN A 214 32.37 -13.86 -19.61
N LEU A 215 32.31 -14.83 -18.69
CA LEU A 215 31.73 -14.68 -17.35
C LEU A 215 32.68 -15.31 -16.32
N LEU A 216 32.82 -14.68 -15.16
CA LEU A 216 33.57 -15.22 -14.03
C LEU A 216 32.63 -16.00 -13.09
N GLU A 217 33.13 -17.03 -12.41
CA GLU A 217 32.33 -17.89 -11.53
C GLU A 217 31.66 -17.08 -10.39
N GLU A 218 32.32 -16.05 -9.86
CA GLU A 218 31.76 -15.16 -8.84
C GLU A 218 30.59 -14.28 -9.33
N GLN A 219 30.45 -14.13 -10.65
CA GLN A 219 29.36 -13.39 -11.30
C GLN A 219 28.14 -14.27 -11.55
N ARG A 220 28.22 -15.58 -11.27
CA ARG A 220 27.10 -16.51 -11.41
C ARG A 220 25.91 -16.08 -10.57
N LEU A 221 24.72 -16.07 -11.17
CA LEU A 221 23.48 -15.62 -10.55
C LEU A 221 22.54 -16.77 -10.22
N SER A 222 22.55 -17.87 -10.99
CA SER A 222 21.62 -18.99 -10.79
C SER A 222 21.62 -19.54 -9.36
N GLY A 223 22.79 -19.70 -8.75
CA GLY A 223 22.92 -20.12 -7.34
C GLY A 223 22.30 -19.10 -6.38
N LYS A 224 22.62 -17.81 -6.56
CA LYS A 224 22.10 -16.72 -5.74
C LYS A 224 20.58 -16.57 -5.87
N MET A 225 20.04 -16.76 -7.06
CA MET A 225 18.60 -16.76 -7.32
C MET A 225 17.88 -17.91 -6.61
N ARG A 226 18.48 -19.10 -6.62
CA ARG A 226 17.96 -20.25 -5.88
C ARG A 226 17.94 -19.99 -4.38
N GLU A 227 19.05 -19.48 -3.83
CA GLU A 227 19.18 -19.14 -2.41
C GLU A 227 18.21 -18.03 -2.00
N SER A 228 18.07 -17.00 -2.83
CA SER A 228 17.15 -15.87 -2.60
C SER A 228 15.69 -16.33 -2.55
N TRP A 229 15.27 -17.22 -3.45
CA TRP A 229 13.94 -17.82 -3.39
C TRP A 229 13.74 -18.65 -2.12
N ALA A 230 14.67 -19.58 -1.85
CA ALA A 230 14.57 -20.50 -0.72
C ALA A 230 14.63 -19.79 0.65
N GLY A 231 15.43 -18.73 0.77
CA GLY A 231 15.57 -17.92 1.98
C GLY A 231 14.50 -16.85 2.15
N GLY A 232 13.69 -16.61 1.12
CA GLY A 232 12.64 -15.58 1.11
C GLY A 232 13.13 -14.16 0.81
N ASP A 233 14.40 -13.96 0.43
CA ASP A 233 14.93 -12.65 0.01
C ASP A 233 14.27 -12.14 -1.27
N PHE A 234 13.79 -13.05 -2.13
CA PHE A 234 12.93 -12.71 -3.24
C PHE A 234 11.75 -11.82 -2.79
N TRP A 235 11.06 -12.18 -1.71
CA TRP A 235 9.91 -11.43 -1.21
C TRP A 235 10.29 -10.07 -0.63
N THR A 236 11.46 -9.98 0.00
CA THR A 236 11.99 -8.71 0.49
C THR A 236 12.24 -7.75 -0.66
N VAL A 237 12.94 -8.21 -1.70
CA VAL A 237 13.23 -7.40 -2.90
C VAL A 237 11.95 -7.06 -3.65
N TYR A 238 11.03 -8.03 -3.78
CA TYR A 238 9.74 -7.85 -4.44
C TYR A 238 8.91 -6.77 -3.73
N ALA A 239 8.75 -6.86 -2.41
CA ALA A 239 8.02 -5.87 -1.62
C ALA A 239 8.65 -4.48 -1.68
N ALA A 240 9.99 -4.38 -1.66
CA ALA A 240 10.70 -3.10 -1.77
C ALA A 240 10.42 -2.38 -3.10
N ARG A 241 10.15 -3.13 -4.18
CA ARG A 241 10.00 -2.62 -5.55
C ARG A 241 8.54 -2.51 -6.00
N ARG A 242 7.60 -3.18 -5.34
CA ARG A 242 6.19 -3.25 -5.74
C ARG A 242 5.28 -2.76 -4.62
N ASN A 243 4.96 -1.47 -4.66
CA ASN A 243 4.12 -0.79 -3.67
C ASN A 243 2.68 -1.34 -3.60
N PHE A 244 2.10 -1.80 -4.72
CA PHE A 244 0.75 -2.36 -4.77
C PHE A 244 0.67 -3.75 -4.11
N ALA A 245 1.67 -4.60 -4.34
CA ALA A 245 1.77 -5.92 -3.74
C ALA A 245 2.25 -5.90 -2.29
N PHE A 246 2.86 -4.79 -1.84
CA PHE A 246 3.56 -4.69 -0.57
C PHE A 246 2.74 -5.21 0.61
N ASP A 247 1.47 -4.79 0.73
CA ASP A 247 0.65 -5.16 1.88
C ASP A 247 0.44 -6.69 1.94
N GLY A 248 0.06 -7.33 0.84
CA GLY A 248 -0.14 -8.79 0.80
C GLY A 248 1.17 -9.56 1.05
N VAL A 249 2.25 -9.17 0.37
CA VAL A 249 3.56 -9.82 0.51
C VAL A 249 4.12 -9.64 1.92
N PHE A 250 3.95 -8.46 2.52
CA PHE A 250 4.44 -8.20 3.87
C PHE A 250 3.76 -9.14 4.86
N TRP A 251 2.43 -9.14 4.90
CA TRP A 251 1.70 -9.90 5.91
C TRP A 251 1.79 -11.42 5.71
N GLU A 252 1.84 -11.89 4.46
CA GLU A 252 1.86 -13.33 4.18
C GLU A 252 3.27 -13.94 4.18
N LYS A 253 4.31 -13.18 3.80
CA LYS A 253 5.67 -13.71 3.62
C LYS A 253 6.72 -13.06 4.52
N LEU A 254 6.64 -11.76 4.77
CA LEU A 254 7.68 -11.06 5.54
C LEU A 254 7.40 -11.03 7.05
N ASP A 255 6.15 -10.82 7.48
CA ASP A 255 5.80 -10.78 8.90
C ASP A 255 6.15 -12.11 9.61
N PRO A 256 5.73 -13.28 9.09
CA PRO A 256 6.10 -14.55 9.72
C PRO A 256 7.61 -14.79 9.71
N ARG A 257 8.31 -14.31 8.67
CA ARG A 257 9.76 -14.46 8.53
C ARG A 257 10.54 -13.66 9.57
N PHE A 258 10.14 -12.41 9.84
CA PHE A 258 10.90 -11.50 10.69
C PHE A 258 10.37 -11.40 12.13
N PHE A 259 9.07 -11.63 12.34
CA PHE A 259 8.40 -11.46 13.63
C PHE A 259 7.76 -12.75 14.15
N GLY A 260 7.75 -13.82 13.35
CA GLY A 260 7.15 -15.11 13.70
C GLY A 260 5.63 -15.13 13.52
N THR A 261 5.03 -16.32 13.59
CA THR A 261 3.56 -16.45 13.62
C THR A 261 3.04 -15.98 14.98
N GLY A 262 2.08 -15.05 15.02
CA GLY A 262 1.57 -14.41 16.25
C GLY A 262 1.14 -15.36 17.37
N LYS A 263 0.96 -14.82 18.59
CA LYS A 263 0.60 -15.64 19.76
C LYS A 263 -0.89 -15.95 19.74
N GLY A 264 -1.28 -17.07 19.12
CA GLY A 264 -2.57 -17.72 19.41
C GLY A 264 -3.49 -18.02 18.24
N GLY A 265 -2.96 -18.33 17.05
CA GLY A 265 -3.81 -18.81 15.94
C GLY A 265 -4.82 -17.78 15.43
N SER A 266 -4.68 -16.52 15.83
CA SER A 266 -5.33 -15.39 15.19
C SER A 266 -4.88 -15.33 13.74
N GLY A 267 -5.84 -15.30 12.81
CA GLY A 267 -5.54 -15.28 11.38
C GLY A 267 -4.73 -14.03 10.99
N PRO A 268 -4.26 -13.95 9.73
CA PRO A 268 -3.47 -12.82 9.22
C PRO A 268 -4.09 -11.44 9.49
N GLY A 269 -5.42 -11.37 9.63
CA GLY A 269 -6.17 -10.13 9.85
C GLY A 269 -6.02 -9.47 11.22
N ASP A 270 -5.52 -10.16 12.25
CA ASP A 270 -5.39 -9.61 13.62
C ASP A 270 -3.93 -9.44 14.07
N ALA A 271 -2.97 -9.97 13.30
CA ALA A 271 -1.54 -9.90 13.63
C ALA A 271 -1.06 -8.45 13.80
N TRP A 272 -1.62 -7.51 13.03
CA TRP A 272 -1.25 -6.11 13.08
C TRP A 272 -1.43 -5.47 14.47
N MET A 273 -2.40 -5.93 15.29
CA MET A 273 -2.62 -5.40 16.64
C MET A 273 -1.45 -5.74 17.56
N GLU A 274 -0.93 -6.97 17.50
CA GLU A 274 0.29 -7.34 18.23
C GLU A 274 1.51 -6.57 17.71
N ARG A 275 1.58 -6.38 16.40
CA ARG A 275 2.69 -5.70 15.73
C ARG A 275 2.72 -4.20 15.99
N LEU A 276 1.59 -3.58 16.30
CA LEU A 276 1.50 -2.19 16.74
C LEU A 276 2.33 -1.94 18.01
N GLU A 277 2.41 -2.93 18.91
CA GLU A 277 3.24 -2.90 20.13
C GLU A 277 4.74 -2.94 19.86
N LEU A 278 5.17 -3.28 18.64
CA LEU A 278 6.58 -3.28 18.24
C LEU A 278 7.05 -1.91 17.70
N LEU A 279 6.12 -0.99 17.46
CA LEU A 279 6.40 0.38 17.07
C LEU A 279 6.87 1.17 18.29
N ASP A 280 8.03 1.83 18.17
CA ASP A 280 8.51 2.73 19.22
C ASP A 280 7.62 3.99 19.33
N GLY A 281 7.77 4.73 20.42
CA GLY A 281 6.97 5.93 20.67
C GLY A 281 7.14 7.00 19.58
N GLN A 282 8.31 7.05 18.91
CA GLN A 282 8.57 7.98 17.83
C GLN A 282 7.79 7.60 16.56
N ALA A 283 7.74 6.31 16.20
CA ALA A 283 6.98 5.81 15.07
C ALA A 283 5.47 5.98 15.29
N ARG A 284 4.98 5.79 16.52
CA ARG A 284 3.57 6.07 16.86
C ARG A 284 3.22 7.55 16.73
N ALA A 285 4.05 8.43 17.29
CA ALA A 285 3.85 9.88 17.16
C ALA A 285 3.97 10.35 15.70
N ALA A 286 4.88 9.75 14.92
CA ALA A 286 5.01 10.02 13.50
C ALA A 286 3.79 9.56 12.68
N MET A 287 3.06 8.55 13.16
CA MET A 287 1.80 8.11 12.53
C MET A 287 0.75 9.19 12.64
N GLU A 288 0.53 9.70 13.86
CA GLU A 288 -0.43 10.77 14.15
C GLU A 288 -0.07 12.02 13.33
N ALA A 289 1.18 12.46 13.39
CA ALA A 289 1.65 13.61 12.62
C ALA A 289 1.53 13.41 11.09
N PHE A 290 1.74 12.20 10.58
CA PHE A 290 1.54 11.89 9.17
C PHE A 290 0.07 12.01 8.76
N VAL A 291 -0.83 11.47 9.58
CA VAL A 291 -2.28 11.55 9.38
C VAL A 291 -2.71 13.01 9.38
N ASP A 292 -2.29 13.79 10.38
CA ASP A 292 -2.60 15.22 10.49
C ASP A 292 -2.14 16.00 9.25
N ARG A 293 -0.91 15.76 8.78
CA ARG A 293 -0.40 16.38 7.56
C ARG A 293 -1.20 15.98 6.32
N LYS A 294 -1.55 14.70 6.16
CA LYS A 294 -2.34 14.25 4.99
C LYS A 294 -3.76 14.80 5.00
N VAL A 295 -4.35 14.96 6.19
CA VAL A 295 -5.62 15.67 6.35
C VAL A 295 -5.46 17.13 5.91
N ALA A 296 -4.40 17.83 6.34
CA ALA A 296 -4.14 19.21 5.92
C ALA A 296 -3.91 19.34 4.40
N GLU A 297 -3.10 18.46 3.79
CA GLU A 297 -2.86 18.44 2.34
C GLU A 297 -4.15 18.19 1.54
N SER A 298 -5.08 17.37 2.06
CA SER A 298 -6.37 17.11 1.40
C SER A 298 -7.26 18.35 1.32
N GLU A 299 -7.01 19.36 2.16
CA GLU A 299 -7.81 20.59 2.22
C GLU A 299 -7.41 21.61 1.15
N THR A 300 -6.17 21.52 0.63
CA THR A 300 -5.62 22.37 -0.43
C THR A 300 -5.43 21.62 -1.74
N ARG A 301 -5.72 20.32 -1.78
CA ARG A 301 -5.59 19.51 -2.99
C ARG A 301 -6.65 19.93 -4.01
N GLU A 302 -6.25 20.74 -4.97
CA GLU A 302 -6.96 20.85 -6.24
C GLU A 302 -6.84 19.49 -6.95
N LEU A 303 -7.98 18.83 -7.18
CA LEU A 303 -8.04 17.67 -8.06
C LEU A 303 -7.89 18.18 -9.49
N ALA A 304 -6.66 18.42 -9.93
CA ALA A 304 -6.36 18.66 -11.33
C ALA A 304 -6.49 17.32 -12.07
N TRP A 305 -7.49 17.24 -12.93
CA TRP A 305 -7.57 16.22 -13.97
C TRP A 305 -6.69 16.74 -15.11
N GLU A 306 -5.58 16.07 -15.43
CA GLU A 306 -4.85 16.40 -16.66
C GLU A 306 -5.69 15.90 -17.84
N PRO A 307 -6.17 16.78 -18.73
CA PRO A 307 -7.08 16.40 -19.81
C PRO A 307 -6.51 15.41 -20.84
N ASP A 308 -5.20 15.19 -20.80
CA ASP A 308 -4.44 14.51 -21.84
C ASP A 308 -4.05 13.05 -21.47
N GLU A 309 -4.57 12.48 -20.38
CA GLU A 309 -4.53 11.02 -20.18
C GLU A 309 -5.56 10.34 -21.10
N VAL A 310 -5.20 10.22 -22.37
CA VAL A 310 -5.90 9.42 -23.38
C VAL A 310 -5.59 7.95 -23.11
N PHE A 311 -6.63 7.16 -22.80
CA PHE A 311 -6.59 5.70 -22.79
C PHE A 311 -6.40 5.12 -24.19
#